data_AF-S7WL98-F1
#
_entry.id   AF-S7WL98-F1
#
_cell.length_a   1.000
_cell.length_b   1.000
_cell.length_c   1.000
_cell.angle_alpha   90.00
_cell.angle_beta   90.00
_cell.angle_gamma   90.00
#
_symmetry.space_group_name_H-M   'P 1'
#
loop_
_entity.id
_entity.type
_entity.pdbx_description
1 polymer ?
#
loop_
_entity_poly.entity_id
_entity_poly.type
_entity_poly.pdbx_seq_one_letter_code
_entity_poly.pdbx_strand_id
1 'polypeptide(L)'
;MGKALGPFGSFLLAIVRVIFGLIIFTFGMVILIVPLAFLGLYTEMLSNNDWSGMFEGFPINTIAELLPVWLAIALSIIVFIPSIVLVLLGISVLIKRNLIDGRFGLVIFGIWIMCILAGAFQAPKIIGQFKSEGSFTVDQTMDTPEGILVLTADRSGIDEGELGLVKLQLKGNEKNEMIVSQKFISKGANNKDAIENASKVSYELALTDSVLVFDKSLSFPDSTKFRMQRLDQTLFIPQNKAFVIDRKLLSIIKYSFGQDGYKSRDVNNRNYWVFNENGLLCLNCINDHKQSSADSLSRAIYKDSYFMEK
;
A
#
# COMPACT_ATOMS: atom_id res chain seq x y z
N MET A 1 41.73 -38.33 6.29
CA MET A 1 41.23 -38.44 4.92
C MET A 1 41.94 -37.55 3.88
N GLY A 2 42.95 -36.73 4.24
CA GLY A 2 43.65 -35.85 3.27
C GLY A 2 44.94 -36.38 2.62
N LYS A 3 45.33 -37.64 2.83
CA LYS A 3 46.60 -38.19 2.28
C LYS A 3 46.45 -38.90 0.92
N ALA A 4 45.24 -39.02 0.38
CA ALA A 4 44.98 -39.81 -0.83
C ALA A 4 45.08 -39.03 -2.16
N LEU A 5 45.25 -37.69 -2.11
CA LEU A 5 45.06 -36.79 -3.27
C LEU A 5 46.31 -36.00 -3.69
N GLY A 6 47.46 -36.26 -3.05
CA GLY A 6 48.74 -35.61 -3.38
C GLY A 6 48.75 -34.07 -3.22
N PRO A 7 49.82 -33.39 -3.68
CA PRO A 7 49.97 -31.94 -3.60
C PRO A 7 48.84 -31.17 -4.31
N PHE A 8 48.36 -31.68 -5.44
CA PHE A 8 47.32 -31.04 -6.25
C PHE A 8 45.96 -30.99 -5.55
N GLY A 9 45.53 -32.07 -4.87
CA GLY A 9 44.25 -32.02 -4.14
C GLY A 9 44.30 -31.12 -2.91
N SER A 10 45.45 -30.99 -2.24
CA SER A 10 45.60 -30.02 -1.15
C SER A 10 45.50 -28.56 -1.63
N PHE A 11 45.94 -28.30 -2.86
CA PHE A 11 45.79 -27.01 -3.54
C PHE A 11 44.33 -26.73 -3.92
N LEU A 12 43.64 -27.71 -4.54
CA LEU A 12 42.22 -27.57 -4.90
C LEU A 12 41.33 -27.32 -3.68
N LEU A 13 41.55 -28.06 -2.58
CA LEU A 13 40.83 -27.86 -1.32
C LEU A 13 41.09 -26.47 -0.71
N ALA A 14 42.28 -25.90 -0.92
CA ALA A 14 42.58 -24.54 -0.48
C ALA A 14 41.79 -23.51 -1.29
N ILE A 15 41.69 -23.67 -2.61
CA ILE A 15 40.90 -22.79 -3.49
C ILE A 15 39.43 -22.83 -3.10
N VAL A 16 38.85 -24.04 -2.99
CA VAL A 16 37.43 -24.22 -2.62
C VAL A 16 37.14 -23.56 -1.27
N ARG A 17 38.01 -23.74 -0.27
CA ARG A 17 37.87 -23.10 1.04
C ARG A 17 37.87 -21.57 0.94
N VAL A 18 38.78 -20.98 0.16
CA VAL A 18 38.87 -19.51 0.02
C VAL A 18 37.62 -18.96 -0.65
N ILE A 19 37.16 -19.59 -1.74
CA ILE A 19 35.92 -19.19 -2.42
C ILE A 19 34.73 -19.28 -1.45
N PHE A 20 34.59 -20.40 -0.74
CA PHE A 20 33.51 -20.60 0.22
C PHE A 20 33.55 -19.56 1.36
N GLY A 21 34.73 -19.29 1.92
CA GLY A 21 34.91 -18.27 2.96
C GLY A 21 34.56 -16.87 2.46
N LEU A 22 34.93 -16.52 1.22
CA LEU A 22 34.62 -15.23 0.61
C LEU A 22 33.12 -15.08 0.35
N ILE A 23 32.44 -16.14 -0.09
CA ILE A 23 30.98 -16.16 -0.28
C ILE A 23 30.29 -15.90 1.06
N ILE A 24 30.62 -16.67 2.10
CA ILE A 24 30.04 -16.48 3.45
C ILE A 24 30.29 -15.05 3.93
N PHE A 25 31.52 -14.57 3.84
CA PHE A 25 31.88 -13.21 4.26
C PHE A 25 31.04 -12.15 3.52
N THR A 26 30.91 -12.27 2.20
CA THR A 26 30.16 -11.31 1.37
C THR A 26 28.68 -11.30 1.74
N PHE A 27 28.05 -12.47 1.86
CA PHE A 27 26.67 -12.56 2.33
C PHE A 27 26.50 -11.98 3.74
N GLY A 28 27.45 -12.25 4.65
CA GLY A 28 27.43 -11.71 6.00
C GLY A 28 27.49 -10.20 6.03
N MET A 29 28.35 -9.61 5.19
CA MET A 29 28.47 -8.15 5.06
C MET A 29 27.19 -7.53 4.48
N VAL A 30 26.58 -8.14 3.46
CA VAL A 30 25.31 -7.65 2.90
C VAL A 30 24.21 -7.66 3.96
N ILE A 31 24.03 -8.78 4.67
CA ILE A 31 23.00 -8.89 5.72
C ILE A 31 23.30 -7.95 6.90
N LEU A 32 24.59 -7.70 7.21
CA LEU A 32 25.00 -6.76 8.26
C LEU A 32 24.65 -5.30 7.93
N ILE A 33 24.74 -4.91 6.65
CA ILE A 33 24.42 -3.55 6.20
C ILE A 33 22.91 -3.26 6.27
N VAL A 34 22.06 -4.25 6.00
CA VAL A 34 20.59 -4.10 5.98
C VAL A 34 20.01 -3.45 7.25
N PRO A 35 20.25 -3.94 8.49
CA PRO A 35 19.72 -3.32 9.70
C PRO A 35 20.29 -1.93 9.96
N LEU A 36 21.51 -1.63 9.51
CA LEU A 36 22.11 -0.29 9.62
C LEU A 36 21.45 0.70 8.66
N ALA A 37 21.23 0.28 7.40
CA ALA A 37 20.50 1.07 6.41
C ALA A 37 19.06 1.31 6.86
N PHE A 38 18.39 0.29 7.40
CA PHE A 38 17.05 0.42 7.98
C PHE A 38 17.00 1.48 9.09
N LEU A 39 17.92 1.45 10.06
CA LEU A 39 17.97 2.46 11.12
C LEU A 39 18.33 3.85 10.61
N GLY A 40 19.23 3.94 9.63
CA GLY A 40 19.60 5.21 8.98
C GLY A 40 18.43 5.85 8.23
N LEU A 41 17.60 5.04 7.58
CA LEU A 41 16.34 5.50 6.97
C LEU A 41 15.32 5.87 8.05
N TYR A 42 15.12 5.01 9.04
CA TYR A 42 14.14 5.19 10.12
C TYR A 42 14.36 6.49 10.93
N THR A 43 15.62 6.92 11.05
CA THR A 43 16.02 8.16 11.73
C THR A 43 16.13 9.36 10.77
N GLU A 44 15.71 9.19 9.51
CA GLU A 44 15.81 10.17 8.42
C GLU A 44 17.24 10.62 8.08
N MET A 45 18.27 10.03 8.71
CA MET A 45 19.68 10.36 8.48
C MET A 45 20.13 10.06 7.05
N LEU A 46 19.52 9.06 6.41
CA LEU A 46 19.74 8.69 5.01
C LEU A 46 18.71 9.30 4.03
N SER A 47 17.60 9.85 4.53
CA SER A 47 16.57 10.49 3.69
C SER A 47 16.95 11.93 3.33
N ASN A 48 17.64 12.63 4.25
CA ASN A 48 17.98 14.04 4.11
C ASN A 48 19.37 14.30 3.49
N ASN A 49 19.92 13.34 2.74
CA ASN A 49 21.25 13.44 2.15
C ASN A 49 21.26 13.03 0.66
N ASP A 50 22.44 13.04 0.02
CA ASP A 50 22.62 12.70 -1.39
C ASP A 50 22.20 11.26 -1.77
N TRP A 51 21.89 10.41 -0.80
CA TRP A 51 21.44 9.03 -0.99
C TRP A 51 19.92 8.90 -1.05
N SER A 52 19.17 9.99 -0.91
CA SER A 52 17.70 10.01 -0.94
C SER A 52 17.14 9.33 -2.19
N GLY A 53 17.71 9.61 -3.37
CA GLY A 53 17.30 9.01 -4.65
C GLY A 53 17.50 7.49 -4.74
N MET A 54 18.33 6.88 -3.88
CA MET A 54 18.48 5.42 -3.83
C MET A 54 17.29 4.73 -3.14
N PHE A 55 16.60 5.47 -2.26
CA PHE A 55 15.51 4.97 -1.43
C PHE A 55 14.19 5.68 -1.71
N GLU A 56 14.11 6.41 -2.83
CA GLU A 56 12.87 6.96 -3.36
C GLU A 56 11.85 5.83 -3.53
N GLY A 57 10.65 6.03 -3.01
CA GLY A 57 9.60 5.02 -3.01
C GLY A 57 9.55 4.06 -1.81
N PHE A 58 10.55 4.10 -0.91
CA PHE A 58 10.51 3.29 0.31
C PHE A 58 9.63 3.96 1.39
N PRO A 59 8.56 3.30 1.88
CA PRO A 59 7.59 3.91 2.80
C PRO A 59 8.13 3.98 4.24
N ILE A 60 9.21 4.73 4.48
CA ILE A 60 9.85 4.79 5.80
C ILE A 60 9.01 5.52 6.84
N ASN A 61 8.35 6.62 6.47
CA ASN A 61 7.54 7.45 7.37
C ASN A 61 6.41 6.61 7.99
N THR A 62 5.72 5.88 7.12
CA THR A 62 4.78 4.81 7.43
C THR A 62 5.32 3.80 8.46
N ILE A 63 6.53 3.27 8.26
CA ILE A 63 7.13 2.29 9.18
C ILE A 63 7.48 2.96 10.52
N ALA A 64 7.96 4.20 10.48
CA ALA A 64 8.31 5.00 11.66
C ALA A 64 7.08 5.30 12.55
N GLU A 65 5.91 5.50 11.95
CA GLU A 65 4.65 5.68 12.69
C GLU A 65 4.11 4.40 13.33
N LEU A 66 4.41 3.25 12.72
CA LEU A 66 3.97 1.94 13.17
C LEU A 66 4.87 1.36 14.27
N LEU A 67 6.17 1.52 14.11
CA LEU A 67 7.17 0.92 14.99
C LEU A 67 7.70 1.96 15.97
N PRO A 68 7.56 1.77 17.29
CA PRO A 68 8.27 2.60 18.24
C PRO A 68 9.78 2.40 18.08
N VAL A 69 10.57 3.47 18.30
CA VAL A 69 12.04 3.49 18.09
C VAL A 69 12.75 2.31 18.76
N TRP A 70 12.37 1.99 20.00
CA TRP A 70 12.95 0.88 20.75
C TRP A 70 12.73 -0.48 20.08
N LEU A 71 11.59 -0.68 19.43
CA LEU A 71 11.31 -1.91 18.68
C LEU A 71 12.10 -1.94 17.37
N ALA A 72 12.20 -0.81 16.65
CA ALA A 72 13.03 -0.72 15.46
C ALA A 72 14.50 -1.08 15.76
N ILE A 73 15.04 -0.59 16.89
CA ILE A 73 16.37 -0.97 17.38
C ILE A 73 16.44 -2.45 17.71
N ALA A 74 15.47 -2.99 18.45
CA ALA A 74 15.45 -4.41 18.82
C ALA A 74 15.43 -5.33 17.59
N LEU A 75 14.55 -5.05 16.61
CA LEU A 75 14.48 -5.78 15.34
C LEU A 75 15.79 -5.72 14.57
N SER A 76 16.44 -4.55 14.56
CA SER A 76 17.75 -4.36 13.92
C SER A 76 18.83 -5.20 14.59
N ILE A 77 18.88 -5.22 15.92
CA ILE A 77 19.87 -6.00 16.69
C ILE A 77 19.67 -7.52 16.48
N ILE A 78 18.42 -7.98 16.40
CA ILE A 78 18.09 -9.39 16.15
C ILE A 78 18.69 -9.89 14.82
N VAL A 79 18.78 -9.03 13.80
CA VAL A 79 19.42 -9.35 12.51
C VAL A 79 20.92 -9.08 12.55
N PHE A 80 21.33 -7.99 13.19
CA PHE A 80 22.73 -7.53 13.23
C PHE A 80 23.66 -8.53 13.93
N ILE A 81 23.26 -9.09 15.08
CA ILE A 81 24.11 -10.03 15.83
C ILE A 81 24.43 -11.31 15.04
N PRO A 82 23.46 -12.05 14.48
CA PRO A 82 23.74 -13.19 13.60
C PRO A 82 24.59 -12.83 12.38
N SER A 83 24.42 -11.62 11.84
CA SER A 83 25.20 -11.14 10.71
C SER A 83 26.68 -10.98 11.06
N ILE A 84 26.99 -10.42 12.24
CA ILE A 84 28.37 -10.37 12.76
C ILE A 84 28.95 -11.78 12.89
N VAL A 85 28.20 -12.72 13.46
CA VAL A 85 28.63 -14.12 13.58
C VAL A 85 28.94 -14.71 12.20
N LEU A 86 28.10 -14.46 11.20
CA LEU A 86 28.30 -14.95 9.83
C LEU A 86 29.56 -14.34 9.19
N VAL A 87 29.81 -13.05 9.37
CA VAL A 87 31.05 -12.39 8.95
C VAL A 87 32.27 -13.02 9.63
N LEU A 88 32.22 -13.23 10.95
CA LEU A 88 33.31 -13.87 11.71
C LEU A 88 33.55 -15.32 11.28
N LEU A 89 32.50 -16.06 10.92
CA LEU A 89 32.62 -17.40 10.35
C LEU A 89 33.30 -17.36 8.97
N GLY A 90 32.93 -16.42 8.10
CA GLY A 90 33.57 -16.21 6.81
C GLY A 90 35.08 -15.94 6.96
N ILE A 91 35.44 -15.01 7.86
CA ILE A 91 36.85 -14.72 8.17
C ILE A 91 37.54 -15.96 8.74
N SER A 92 36.90 -16.68 9.67
CA SER A 92 37.47 -17.89 10.30
C SER A 92 37.86 -18.96 9.25
N VAL A 93 37.04 -19.14 8.22
CA VAL A 93 37.30 -20.06 7.09
C VAL A 93 38.49 -19.59 6.24
N LEU A 94 38.62 -18.27 6.00
CA LEU A 94 39.71 -17.70 5.22
C LEU A 94 41.06 -17.88 5.93
N ILE A 95 41.12 -17.55 7.23
CA ILE A 95 42.36 -17.56 8.03
C ILE A 95 42.70 -18.93 8.64
N LYS A 96 41.84 -19.94 8.46
CA LYS A 96 41.96 -21.29 9.07
C LYS A 96 42.08 -21.28 10.60
N ARG A 97 41.45 -20.31 11.27
CA ARG A 97 41.44 -20.18 12.73
C ARG A 97 40.01 -19.92 13.16
N ASN A 98 39.56 -20.63 14.19
CA ASN A 98 38.27 -20.32 14.79
C ASN A 98 38.36 -19.01 15.58
N LEU A 99 37.59 -18.00 15.15
CA LEU A 99 37.47 -16.72 15.85
C LEU A 99 36.36 -16.73 16.91
N ILE A 100 35.48 -17.73 16.90
CA ILE A 100 34.34 -17.85 17.82
C ILE A 100 34.63 -19.00 18.77
N ASP A 101 35.24 -18.70 19.91
CA ASP A 101 35.38 -19.69 20.98
C ASP A 101 34.04 -19.92 21.69
N GLY A 102 33.93 -21.03 22.43
CA GLY A 102 32.67 -21.43 23.05
C GLY A 102 32.11 -20.39 24.03
N ARG A 103 32.96 -19.66 24.76
CA ARG A 103 32.51 -18.63 25.71
C ARG A 103 31.96 -17.41 24.98
N PHE A 104 32.69 -16.90 23.98
CA PHE A 104 32.23 -15.79 23.15
C PHE A 104 30.90 -16.11 22.44
N GLY A 105 30.79 -17.30 21.85
CA GLY A 105 29.56 -17.76 21.22
C GLY A 105 28.36 -17.78 22.17
N LEU A 106 28.55 -18.27 23.40
CA LEU A 106 27.49 -18.29 24.43
C LEU A 106 27.08 -16.88 24.88
N VAL A 107 28.03 -15.96 25.05
CA VAL A 107 27.72 -14.56 25.42
C VAL A 107 26.91 -13.88 24.32
N ILE A 108 27.34 -13.99 23.06
CA ILE A 108 26.62 -13.43 21.92
C ILE A 108 25.22 -14.02 21.81
N PHE A 109 25.10 -15.34 21.96
CA PHE A 109 23.81 -16.02 21.91
C PHE A 109 22.88 -15.57 23.05
N GLY A 110 23.41 -15.40 24.26
CA GLY A 110 22.66 -14.86 25.39
C GLY A 110 22.14 -13.44 25.15
N ILE A 111 22.98 -12.55 24.60
CA ILE A 111 22.59 -11.18 24.23
C ILE A 111 21.51 -11.21 23.13
N TRP A 112 21.67 -12.07 22.12
CA TRP A 112 20.70 -12.21 21.03
C TRP A 112 19.34 -12.69 21.54
N ILE A 113 19.30 -13.71 22.40
CA ILE A 113 18.06 -14.16 23.06
C ILE A 113 17.43 -13.03 23.87
N MET A 114 18.22 -12.27 24.63
CA MET A 114 17.72 -11.16 25.42
C MET A 114 17.03 -10.10 24.54
N CYS A 115 17.57 -9.82 23.35
CA CYS A 115 16.96 -8.90 22.39
C CYS A 115 15.63 -9.44 21.84
N ILE A 116 15.57 -10.74 21.52
CA ILE A 116 14.33 -11.39 21.09
C ILE A 116 13.27 -11.30 22.19
N LEU A 117 13.63 -11.61 23.44
CA LEU A 117 12.69 -11.55 24.57
C LEU A 117 12.19 -10.12 24.80
N ALA A 118 13.06 -9.12 24.74
CA ALA A 118 12.70 -7.71 24.87
C ALA A 118 11.74 -7.25 23.75
N GLY A 119 11.95 -7.72 22.51
CA GLY A 119 11.04 -7.48 21.39
C GLY A 119 9.70 -8.19 21.57
N ALA A 120 9.73 -9.47 21.93
CA ALA A 120 8.55 -10.30 22.14
C ALA A 120 7.63 -9.76 23.25
N PHE A 121 8.20 -9.21 24.32
CA PHE A 121 7.44 -8.61 25.41
C PHE A 121 6.60 -7.39 24.99
N GLN A 122 7.02 -6.67 23.94
CA GLN A 122 6.30 -5.50 23.44
C GLN A 122 5.20 -5.85 22.43
N ALA A 123 5.28 -7.02 21.80
CA ALA A 123 4.34 -7.44 20.77
C ALA A 123 2.86 -7.39 21.21
N PRO A 124 2.45 -7.87 22.41
CA PRO A 124 1.07 -7.80 22.86
C PRO A 124 0.54 -6.37 22.96
N LYS A 125 1.37 -5.41 23.39
CA LYS A 125 0.98 -4.00 23.50
C LYS A 125 0.67 -3.40 22.13
N ILE A 126 1.49 -3.73 21.13
CA ILE A 126 1.31 -3.24 19.74
C ILE A 126 0.11 -3.91 19.10
N ILE A 127 0.02 -5.24 19.15
CA ILE A 127 -1.15 -5.99 18.63
C ILE A 127 -2.43 -5.50 19.29
N GLY A 128 -2.37 -5.17 20.58
CA GLY A 128 -3.47 -4.56 21.32
C GLY A 128 -4.00 -3.28 20.66
N GLN A 129 -3.16 -2.46 20.01
CA GLN A 129 -3.57 -1.24 19.30
C GLN A 129 -4.38 -1.51 18.02
N PHE A 130 -4.45 -2.77 17.57
CA PHE A 130 -5.18 -3.16 16.36
C PHE A 130 -6.39 -4.07 16.66
N LYS A 131 -6.77 -4.21 17.94
CA LYS A 131 -7.76 -5.18 18.40
C LYS A 131 -9.17 -4.92 17.89
N SER A 132 -9.57 -3.66 17.79
CA SER A 132 -10.93 -3.27 17.42
C SER A 132 -10.93 -2.46 16.13
N GLU A 133 -12.04 -2.54 15.39
CA GLU A 133 -12.31 -1.70 14.22
C GLU A 133 -13.41 -0.68 14.58
N GLY A 134 -13.27 0.51 14.03
CA GLY A 134 -14.22 1.61 14.18
C GLY A 134 -14.39 2.31 12.84
N SER A 135 -15.56 2.92 12.65
CA SER A 135 -15.84 3.68 11.44
C SER A 135 -16.52 5.01 11.74
N PHE A 136 -16.17 6.02 10.96
CA PHE A 136 -16.75 7.34 10.98
C PHE A 136 -17.27 7.64 9.57
N THR A 137 -18.56 8.01 9.45
CA THR A 137 -19.21 8.26 8.17
C THR A 137 -19.52 9.73 8.01
N VAL A 138 -19.18 10.28 6.84
CA VAL A 138 -19.51 11.65 6.43
C VAL A 138 -20.24 11.56 5.09
N ASP A 139 -21.41 12.19 5.01
CA ASP A 139 -22.16 12.31 3.76
C ASP A 139 -22.03 13.75 3.25
N GLN A 140 -21.54 13.92 2.03
CA GLN A 140 -21.42 15.20 1.36
C GLN A 140 -22.43 15.27 0.21
N THR A 141 -23.33 16.25 0.23
CA THR A 141 -24.26 16.51 -0.87
C THR A 141 -23.64 17.53 -1.84
N MET A 142 -23.80 17.30 -3.13
CA MET A 142 -23.27 18.14 -4.19
C MET A 142 -24.34 18.42 -5.25
N ASP A 143 -24.31 19.63 -5.79
CA ASP A 143 -25.16 19.99 -6.92
C ASP A 143 -24.79 19.16 -8.14
N THR A 144 -25.80 18.68 -8.85
CA THR A 144 -25.61 17.93 -10.09
C THR A 144 -25.36 18.92 -11.22
N PRO A 145 -24.19 18.86 -11.90
CA PRO A 145 -23.90 19.76 -13.02
C PRO A 145 -24.96 19.64 -14.11
N GLU A 146 -25.21 20.69 -14.90
CA GLU A 146 -26.12 20.58 -16.05
C GLU A 146 -25.49 19.72 -17.17
N GLY A 147 -24.20 19.91 -17.44
CA GLY A 147 -23.43 19.20 -18.47
C GLY A 147 -23.09 17.75 -18.12
N ILE A 148 -22.34 17.06 -19.00
CA ILE A 148 -21.94 15.67 -18.77
C ILE A 148 -20.92 15.62 -17.64
N LEU A 149 -21.22 14.84 -16.60
CA LEU A 149 -20.33 14.68 -15.45
C LEU A 149 -19.09 13.89 -15.86
N VAL A 150 -17.91 14.39 -15.52
CA VAL A 150 -16.63 13.72 -15.75
C VAL A 150 -16.08 13.30 -14.41
N LEU A 151 -16.00 11.99 -14.18
CA LEU A 151 -15.35 11.42 -13.01
C LEU A 151 -13.88 11.19 -13.34
N THR A 152 -12.97 11.78 -12.57
CA THR A 152 -11.53 11.56 -12.70
C THR A 152 -10.86 11.50 -11.34
N ALA A 153 -9.57 11.18 -11.34
CA ALA A 153 -8.75 11.15 -10.13
C ALA A 153 -7.45 11.93 -10.34
N ASP A 154 -6.96 12.56 -9.26
CA ASP A 154 -5.73 13.32 -9.33
C ASP A 154 -4.53 12.41 -9.69
N ARG A 155 -3.56 12.97 -10.42
CA ARG A 155 -2.37 12.28 -10.91
C ARG A 155 -1.35 12.04 -9.80
N SER A 156 -1.37 12.86 -8.75
CA SER A 156 -0.41 12.87 -7.63
C SER A 156 -0.48 11.64 -6.69
N GLY A 157 -1.64 11.01 -6.55
CA GLY A 157 -1.89 10.07 -5.44
C GLY A 157 -1.34 8.63 -5.56
N ILE A 158 -0.22 8.41 -6.26
CA ILE A 158 0.66 7.27 -5.94
C ILE A 158 2.09 7.80 -5.94
N ASP A 159 2.36 8.79 -5.08
CA ASP A 159 3.70 8.84 -4.52
C ASP A 159 3.91 7.49 -3.82
N GLU A 160 4.92 6.76 -4.28
CA GLU A 160 5.30 5.44 -3.79
C GLU A 160 5.62 5.55 -2.29
N GLY A 161 4.61 5.43 -1.43
CA GLY A 161 4.81 5.74 -0.01
C GLY A 161 3.55 6.01 0.79
N GLU A 162 2.49 6.52 0.15
CA GLU A 162 1.26 6.86 0.86
C GLU A 162 0.42 5.62 1.14
N LEU A 163 0.33 5.29 2.43
CA LEU A 163 -0.59 4.29 2.94
C LEU A 163 -2.02 4.81 2.94
N GLY A 164 -2.99 3.90 2.84
CA GLY A 164 -4.41 4.23 2.92
C GLY A 164 -5.15 3.76 1.68
N LEU A 165 -6.01 2.76 1.84
CA LEU A 165 -6.78 2.23 0.73
C LEU A 165 -8.02 3.09 0.53
N VAL A 166 -8.06 3.85 -0.55
CA VAL A 166 -9.29 4.50 -1.02
C VAL A 166 -10.01 3.56 -1.98
N LYS A 167 -11.29 3.31 -1.71
CA LYS A 167 -12.18 2.55 -2.59
C LYS A 167 -13.38 3.39 -2.93
N LEU A 168 -13.66 3.51 -4.23
CA LEU A 168 -14.83 4.19 -4.75
C LEU A 168 -15.83 3.18 -5.33
N GLN A 169 -17.08 3.26 -4.91
CA GLN A 169 -18.20 2.60 -5.55
C GLN A 169 -19.10 3.65 -6.20
N LEU A 170 -19.59 3.38 -7.41
CA LEU A 170 -20.61 4.17 -8.07
C LEU A 170 -21.97 3.49 -7.91
N LYS A 171 -23.00 4.27 -7.59
CA LYS A 171 -24.40 3.81 -7.56
C LYS A 171 -25.33 4.87 -8.11
N GLY A 172 -26.46 4.45 -8.65
CA GLY A 172 -27.58 5.34 -8.96
C GLY A 172 -28.31 5.77 -7.68
N ASN A 173 -28.92 6.96 -7.69
CA ASN A 173 -29.95 7.35 -6.73
C ASN A 173 -31.15 8.01 -7.45
N GLU A 174 -32.30 8.06 -6.76
CA GLU A 174 -33.52 8.69 -7.28
C GLU A 174 -33.59 10.20 -7.01
N LYS A 175 -32.63 10.73 -6.23
CA LYS A 175 -32.55 12.15 -5.90
C LYS A 175 -31.91 12.91 -7.06
N ASN A 176 -32.24 14.20 -7.18
CA ASN A 176 -31.61 15.06 -8.19
C ASN A 176 -30.19 15.50 -7.80
N GLU A 177 -29.81 15.32 -6.54
CA GLU A 177 -28.50 15.70 -5.99
C GLU A 177 -27.54 14.51 -6.03
N MET A 178 -26.26 14.80 -6.26
CA MET A 178 -25.20 13.84 -6.03
C MET A 178 -24.90 13.74 -4.53
N ILE A 179 -24.63 12.53 -4.05
CA ILE A 179 -24.24 12.31 -2.65
C ILE A 179 -22.97 11.47 -2.64
N VAL A 180 -21.94 11.94 -1.93
CA VAL A 180 -20.74 11.14 -1.64
C VAL A 180 -20.82 10.70 -0.19
N SER A 181 -21.09 9.41 0.02
CA SER A 181 -21.04 8.82 1.36
C SER A 181 -19.66 8.23 1.61
N GLN A 182 -18.96 8.76 2.60
CA GLN A 182 -17.57 8.45 2.91
C GLN A 182 -17.49 7.73 4.24
N LYS A 183 -17.13 6.45 4.22
CA LYS A 183 -16.93 5.66 5.44
C LYS A 183 -15.43 5.50 5.70
N PHE A 184 -14.91 6.31 6.61
CA PHE A 184 -13.56 6.18 7.14
C PHE A 184 -13.51 5.04 8.14
N ILE A 185 -12.54 4.14 8.01
CA ILE A 185 -12.38 2.95 8.86
C ILE A 185 -10.97 2.94 9.40
N SER A 186 -10.79 2.62 10.68
CA SER A 186 -9.48 2.46 11.31
C SER A 186 -9.50 1.35 12.34
N LYS A 187 -8.31 0.86 12.71
CA LYS A 187 -8.10 0.06 13.90
C LYS A 187 -7.80 0.93 15.14
N GLY A 188 -7.98 0.32 16.31
CA GLY A 188 -7.66 0.91 17.60
C GLY A 188 -7.65 -0.12 18.73
N ALA A 189 -7.20 0.30 19.91
CA ALA A 189 -7.17 -0.53 21.11
C ALA A 189 -8.55 -0.95 21.60
N ASN A 190 -9.55 -0.11 21.31
CA ASN A 190 -10.96 -0.34 21.55
C ASN A 190 -11.77 0.41 20.47
N ASN A 191 -13.09 0.22 20.44
CA ASN A 191 -13.94 0.82 19.41
C ASN A 191 -13.92 2.36 19.42
N LYS A 192 -13.89 3.00 20.60
CA LYS A 192 -13.82 4.47 20.72
C LYS A 192 -12.53 5.02 20.11
N ASP A 193 -11.38 4.43 20.47
CA ASP A 193 -10.07 4.77 19.90
C ASP A 193 -10.03 4.54 18.39
N ALA A 194 -10.62 3.44 17.91
CA ALA A 194 -10.70 3.16 16.48
C ALA A 194 -11.52 4.20 15.69
N ILE A 195 -12.65 4.67 16.24
CA ILE A 195 -13.45 5.75 15.64
C ILE A 195 -12.68 7.07 15.65
N GLU A 196 -12.01 7.39 16.76
CA GLU A 196 -11.17 8.59 16.87
C GLU A 196 -10.05 8.59 15.82
N ASN A 197 -9.33 7.47 15.65
CA ASN A 197 -8.30 7.31 14.63
C ASN A 197 -8.87 7.44 13.20
N ALA A 198 -10.07 6.92 12.95
CA ALA A 198 -10.74 7.06 11.65
C ALA A 198 -11.16 8.52 11.35
N SER A 199 -11.44 9.31 12.38
CA SER A 199 -11.82 10.73 12.22
C SER A 199 -10.64 11.69 12.03
N LYS A 200 -9.40 11.23 12.25
CA LYS A 200 -8.17 12.05 12.20
C LYS A 200 -7.49 12.09 10.82
N VAL A 201 -7.96 11.28 9.87
CA VAL A 201 -7.47 11.32 8.48
C VAL A 201 -8.30 12.28 7.67
N SER A 202 -7.69 12.93 6.69
CA SER A 202 -8.33 13.81 5.73
C SER A 202 -8.45 13.15 4.36
N TYR A 203 -9.46 13.57 3.60
CA TYR A 203 -9.64 13.18 2.21
C TYR A 203 -10.26 14.34 1.46
N GLU A 204 -9.67 14.69 0.32
CA GLU A 204 -10.15 15.78 -0.52
C GLU A 204 -10.77 15.24 -1.81
N LEU A 205 -11.84 15.92 -2.23
CA LEU A 205 -12.43 15.75 -3.54
C LEU A 205 -13.04 17.09 -3.95
N ALA A 206 -12.99 17.38 -5.24
CA ALA A 206 -13.38 18.68 -5.76
C ALA A 206 -14.30 18.52 -6.98
N LEU A 207 -15.44 19.21 -6.95
CA LEU A 207 -16.30 19.40 -8.10
C LEU A 207 -16.04 20.79 -8.69
N THR A 208 -15.53 20.85 -9.92
CA THR A 208 -15.37 22.10 -10.66
C THR A 208 -16.13 21.98 -11.98
N ASP A 209 -17.15 22.82 -12.17
CA ASP A 209 -18.09 22.75 -13.27
C ASP A 209 -18.75 21.37 -13.40
N SER A 210 -18.30 20.54 -14.35
CA SER A 210 -18.79 19.18 -14.55
C SER A 210 -17.74 18.11 -14.23
N VAL A 211 -16.58 18.49 -13.67
CA VAL A 211 -15.47 17.59 -13.40
C VAL A 211 -15.37 17.32 -11.90
N LEU A 212 -15.61 16.07 -11.51
CA LEU A 212 -15.44 15.57 -10.15
C LEU A 212 -14.10 14.85 -10.04
N VAL A 213 -13.18 15.44 -9.28
CA VAL A 213 -11.83 14.92 -9.07
C VAL A 213 -11.75 14.25 -7.70
N PHE A 214 -11.34 12.98 -7.70
CA PHE A 214 -11.09 12.19 -6.49
C PHE A 214 -9.60 12.03 -6.21
N ASP A 215 -9.22 12.12 -4.94
CA ASP A 215 -7.90 11.68 -4.51
C ASP A 215 -7.81 10.15 -4.47
N LYS A 216 -6.60 9.62 -4.67
CA LYS A 216 -6.34 8.17 -4.67
C LYS A 216 -5.83 7.63 -3.35
N SER A 217 -5.38 8.50 -2.46
CA SER A 217 -4.82 8.21 -1.15
C SER A 217 -5.55 9.00 -0.07
N LEU A 218 -5.30 8.64 1.20
CA LEU A 218 -5.72 9.42 2.35
C LEU A 218 -4.60 10.37 2.72
N SER A 219 -4.95 11.57 3.15
CA SER A 219 -4.00 12.52 3.71
C SER A 219 -3.86 12.27 5.22
N PHE A 220 -2.60 12.17 5.67
CA PHE A 220 -2.23 11.98 7.08
C PHE A 220 -1.55 13.26 7.56
N PRO A 221 -2.24 14.11 8.35
CA PRO A 221 -1.58 15.23 9.02
C PRO A 221 -0.42 14.74 9.90
N ASP A 222 0.63 15.54 10.10
CA ASP A 222 1.92 15.16 10.75
C ASP A 222 1.83 14.47 12.13
N SER A 223 0.65 14.46 12.77
CA SER A 223 0.41 13.82 14.07
C SER A 223 -0.46 12.56 14.01
N THR A 224 -1.05 12.25 12.86
CA THR A 224 -1.96 11.13 12.68
C THR A 224 -1.19 9.86 12.38
N LYS A 225 -1.13 8.96 13.35
CA LYS A 225 -0.44 7.68 13.19
C LYS A 225 -1.22 6.74 12.29
N PHE A 226 -0.51 5.98 11.45
CA PHE A 226 -1.11 4.88 10.72
C PHE A 226 -1.62 3.75 11.63
N ARG A 227 -2.89 3.39 11.47
CA ARG A 227 -3.68 2.40 12.19
C ARG A 227 -4.59 1.63 11.22
N MET A 228 -4.05 1.27 10.05
CA MET A 228 -4.81 0.61 8.96
C MET A 228 -6.02 1.44 8.51
N GLN A 229 -5.86 2.77 8.46
CA GLN A 229 -6.92 3.62 7.97
C GLN A 229 -7.21 3.34 6.50
N ARG A 230 -8.49 3.34 6.15
CA ARG A 230 -8.97 3.20 4.77
C ARG A 230 -10.28 3.98 4.61
N LEU A 231 -10.58 4.33 3.37
CA LEU A 231 -11.82 5.00 3.00
C LEU A 231 -12.60 4.10 2.04
N ASP A 232 -13.78 3.67 2.46
CA ASP A 232 -14.77 3.06 1.59
C ASP A 232 -15.82 4.14 1.28
N GLN A 233 -15.83 4.67 0.05
CA GLN A 233 -16.76 5.73 -0.36
C GLN A 233 -17.70 5.27 -1.48
N THR A 234 -18.92 5.80 -1.48
CA THR A 234 -19.92 5.59 -2.52
C THR A 234 -20.36 6.92 -3.08
N LEU A 235 -20.13 7.13 -4.39
CA LEU A 235 -20.76 8.22 -5.14
C LEU A 235 -22.12 7.76 -5.64
N PHE A 236 -23.17 8.42 -5.16
CA PHE A 236 -24.52 8.29 -5.65
C PHE A 236 -24.77 9.36 -6.71
N ILE A 237 -25.03 8.89 -7.94
CA ILE A 237 -25.29 9.72 -9.11
C ILE A 237 -26.80 9.66 -9.42
N PRO A 238 -27.46 10.80 -9.67
CA PRO A 238 -28.85 10.82 -10.11
C PRO A 238 -29.11 9.91 -11.30
N GLN A 239 -30.24 9.20 -11.26
CA GLN A 239 -30.71 8.44 -12.41
C GLN A 239 -30.85 9.35 -13.63
N ASN A 240 -30.64 8.76 -14.81
CA ASN A 240 -30.64 9.44 -16.10
C ASN A 240 -29.56 10.52 -16.26
N LYS A 241 -28.66 10.75 -15.29
CA LYS A 241 -27.53 11.66 -15.48
C LYS A 241 -26.42 11.00 -16.28
N ALA A 242 -26.08 11.55 -17.44
CA ALA A 242 -24.95 11.08 -18.23
C ALA A 242 -23.61 11.48 -17.60
N PHE A 243 -22.67 10.54 -17.60
CA PHE A 243 -21.32 10.75 -17.10
C PHE A 243 -20.25 9.94 -17.87
N VAL A 244 -19.00 10.36 -17.74
CA VAL A 244 -17.81 9.70 -18.29
C VAL A 244 -16.87 9.34 -17.16
N ILE A 245 -16.20 8.20 -17.28
CA ILE A 245 -15.25 7.70 -16.29
C ILE A 245 -13.84 7.73 -16.90
N ASP A 246 -12.97 8.57 -16.36
CA ASP A 246 -11.55 8.57 -16.72
C ASP A 246 -10.88 7.28 -16.23
N ARG A 247 -9.96 6.72 -17.03
CA ARG A 247 -9.16 5.56 -16.65
C ARG A 247 -8.33 5.79 -15.40
N LYS A 248 -8.00 7.04 -15.07
CA LYS A 248 -7.31 7.37 -13.82
C LYS A 248 -8.04 6.88 -12.57
N LEU A 249 -9.38 6.71 -12.62
CA LEU A 249 -10.17 6.18 -11.50
C LEU A 249 -10.07 4.67 -11.32
N LEU A 250 -9.53 3.93 -12.31
CA LEU A 250 -9.50 2.46 -12.26
C LEU A 250 -8.70 1.90 -11.07
N SER A 251 -7.76 2.67 -10.52
CA SER A 251 -7.00 2.27 -9.33
C SER A 251 -7.91 2.13 -8.09
N ILE A 252 -8.85 3.05 -7.90
CA ILE A 252 -9.69 3.14 -6.69
C ILE A 252 -11.12 2.62 -6.89
N ILE A 253 -11.65 2.62 -8.12
CA ILE A 253 -13.03 2.17 -8.37
C ILE A 253 -13.15 0.65 -8.17
N LYS A 254 -14.12 0.21 -7.37
CA LYS A 254 -14.40 -1.20 -7.07
C LYS A 254 -15.90 -1.47 -7.16
N TYR A 255 -16.26 -2.72 -7.49
CA TYR A 255 -17.64 -3.23 -7.43
C TYR A 255 -18.70 -2.42 -8.21
N SER A 256 -18.30 -1.60 -9.18
CA SER A 256 -19.20 -0.66 -9.89
C SER A 256 -19.61 -1.13 -11.28
N PHE A 257 -18.97 -2.18 -11.82
CA PHE A 257 -19.14 -2.58 -13.23
C PHE A 257 -19.65 -4.02 -13.40
N GLY A 258 -19.13 -4.94 -12.59
CA GLY A 258 -19.30 -6.37 -12.83
C GLY A 258 -20.73 -6.88 -12.67
N GLN A 259 -21.55 -6.22 -11.83
CA GLN A 259 -22.95 -6.60 -11.66
C GLN A 259 -23.78 -6.34 -12.92
N ASP A 260 -23.42 -5.31 -13.68
CA ASP A 260 -24.10 -4.90 -14.92
C ASP A 260 -23.40 -5.44 -16.19
N GLY A 261 -22.44 -6.35 -16.01
CA GLY A 261 -21.74 -7.05 -17.09
C GLY A 261 -20.56 -6.29 -17.73
N TYR A 262 -20.17 -5.14 -17.18
CA TYR A 262 -19.04 -4.36 -17.69
C TYR A 262 -17.71 -4.76 -17.04
N LYS A 263 -16.61 -4.52 -17.75
CA LYS A 263 -15.24 -4.77 -17.30
C LYS A 263 -14.43 -3.47 -17.29
N SER A 264 -13.32 -3.44 -16.55
CA SER A 264 -12.43 -2.27 -16.51
C SER A 264 -11.90 -1.83 -17.88
N ARG A 265 -11.82 -2.74 -18.86
CA ARG A 265 -11.43 -2.40 -20.25
C ARG A 265 -12.44 -1.49 -20.96
N ASP A 266 -13.71 -1.55 -20.54
CA ASP A 266 -14.81 -0.78 -21.12
C ASP A 266 -14.78 0.68 -20.61
N VAL A 267 -14.00 0.97 -19.55
CA VAL A 267 -13.76 2.33 -19.06
C VAL A 267 -12.73 3.04 -19.94
N ASN A 268 -13.17 4.12 -20.58
CA ASN A 268 -12.37 5.03 -21.37
C ASN A 268 -13.11 6.37 -21.53
N ASN A 269 -12.42 7.37 -22.09
CA ASN A 269 -12.95 8.72 -22.28
C ASN A 269 -13.94 8.88 -23.45
N ARG A 270 -14.26 7.80 -24.18
CA ARG A 270 -15.23 7.80 -25.28
C ARG A 270 -16.54 7.14 -24.89
N ASN A 271 -16.57 6.38 -23.81
CA ASN A 271 -17.76 5.68 -23.37
C ASN A 271 -18.53 6.53 -22.36
N TYR A 272 -19.82 6.69 -22.63
CA TYR A 272 -20.75 7.47 -21.80
C TYR A 272 -21.67 6.53 -21.05
N TRP A 273 -21.91 6.85 -19.79
CA TRP A 273 -22.59 6.01 -18.83
C TRP A 273 -23.79 6.72 -18.25
N VAL A 274 -24.76 5.95 -17.80
CA VAL A 274 -25.92 6.43 -17.06
C VAL A 274 -26.36 5.38 -16.06
N PHE A 275 -26.96 5.80 -14.95
CA PHE A 275 -27.71 4.88 -14.10
C PHE A 275 -29.20 4.95 -14.45
N ASN A 276 -29.81 3.80 -14.66
CA ASN A 276 -31.27 3.65 -14.79
C ASN A 276 -31.80 2.68 -13.72
N GLU A 277 -33.08 2.32 -13.81
CA GLU A 277 -33.74 1.40 -12.87
C GLU A 277 -33.08 0.01 -12.79
N ASN A 278 -32.39 -0.42 -13.85
CA ASN A 278 -31.73 -1.73 -13.94
C ASN A 278 -30.25 -1.70 -13.54
N GLY A 279 -29.67 -0.52 -13.28
CA GLY A 279 -28.27 -0.37 -12.88
C GLY A 279 -27.46 0.51 -13.82
N LEU A 280 -26.16 0.25 -13.90
CA LEU A 280 -25.26 1.00 -14.78
C LEU A 280 -25.49 0.60 -16.24
N LEU A 281 -25.57 1.57 -17.14
CA LEU A 281 -25.71 1.36 -18.58
C LEU A 281 -24.65 2.17 -19.33
N CYS A 282 -23.96 1.53 -20.26
CA CYS A 282 -23.13 2.21 -21.25
C CYS A 282 -23.98 2.61 -22.46
N LEU A 283 -24.09 3.91 -22.73
CA LEU A 283 -24.95 4.49 -23.77
C LEU A 283 -24.44 4.22 -25.19
N ASN A 284 -23.13 4.11 -25.40
CA ASN A 284 -22.51 4.01 -26.72
C ASN A 284 -21.51 2.85 -26.88
N CYS A 285 -21.51 1.88 -25.96
CA CYS A 285 -20.72 0.66 -26.11
C CYS A 285 -21.22 -0.22 -27.27
N ILE A 286 -20.28 -0.85 -27.98
CA ILE A 286 -20.52 -1.65 -29.20
C ILE A 286 -21.02 -3.08 -28.88
N ASN A 287 -20.90 -3.55 -27.64
CA ASN A 287 -21.25 -4.94 -27.29
C ASN A 287 -22.75 -5.12 -27.05
N ASP A 288 -23.28 -6.27 -27.49
CA ASP A 288 -24.63 -6.77 -27.27
C ASP A 288 -24.89 -7.10 -25.78
N HIS A 289 -25.05 -6.07 -24.96
CA HIS A 289 -25.68 -6.24 -23.65
C HIS A 289 -27.17 -6.53 -23.84
N LYS A 290 -27.75 -7.32 -22.92
CA LYS A 290 -29.20 -7.56 -22.89
C LYS A 290 -29.92 -6.21 -22.90
N GLN A 291 -30.72 -5.97 -23.93
CA GLN A 291 -31.50 -4.75 -24.04
C GLN A 291 -32.79 -4.90 -23.22
N SER A 292 -32.89 -4.15 -22.12
CA SER A 292 -34.15 -3.97 -21.42
C SER A 292 -34.94 -2.77 -22.00
N SER A 293 -36.21 -2.66 -21.62
CA SER A 293 -37.02 -1.47 -21.92
C SER A 293 -36.42 -0.20 -21.31
N ALA A 294 -35.89 -0.29 -20.08
CA ALA A 294 -35.24 0.83 -19.40
C ALA A 294 -33.97 1.29 -20.14
N ASP A 295 -33.19 0.36 -20.71
CA ASP A 295 -31.99 0.71 -21.47
C ASP A 295 -32.35 1.41 -22.79
N SER A 296 -33.41 0.95 -23.43
CA SER A 296 -33.93 1.56 -24.66
C SER A 296 -34.42 2.98 -24.40
N LEU A 297 -35.14 3.20 -23.28
CA LEU A 297 -35.58 4.53 -22.84
C LEU A 297 -34.38 5.45 -22.57
N SER A 298 -33.39 4.96 -21.82
CA SER A 298 -32.19 5.71 -21.48
C SER A 298 -31.42 6.16 -22.73
N ARG A 299 -31.28 5.28 -23.73
CA ARG A 299 -30.63 5.62 -25.01
C ARG A 299 -31.47 6.57 -25.86
N ALA A 300 -32.80 6.50 -25.79
CA ALA A 300 -33.68 7.41 -26.49
C ALA A 300 -33.57 8.85 -25.96
N ILE A 301 -33.41 9.02 -24.64
CA ILE A 301 -33.19 10.34 -24.01
C ILE A 301 -31.95 11.04 -24.60
N TYR A 302 -30.89 10.27 -24.87
CA TYR A 302 -29.62 10.80 -25.34
C TYR A 302 -29.40 10.67 -26.86
N LYS A 303 -30.41 10.26 -27.62
CA LYS A 303 -30.27 9.88 -29.04
C LYS A 303 -29.61 10.96 -29.90
N ASP A 304 -29.98 12.22 -29.68
CA ASP A 304 -29.49 13.37 -30.47
C ASP A 304 -28.27 14.04 -29.82
N SER A 305 -27.66 13.39 -28.82
CA SER A 305 -26.45 13.89 -28.18
C SER A 305 -25.21 13.59 -29.02
N TYR A 306 -24.26 14.53 -29.04
CA TYR A 306 -23.04 14.47 -29.87
C TYR A 306 -22.21 13.19 -29.70
N PHE A 307 -22.33 12.49 -28.57
CA PHE A 307 -21.57 11.28 -28.26
C PHE A 307 -22.27 9.97 -28.68
N MET A 308 -23.51 10.07 -29.15
CA MET A 308 -24.26 8.96 -29.74
C MET A 308 -24.08 8.90 -31.27
N GLU A 309 -23.61 9.99 -31.88
CA GLU A 309 -23.24 10.04 -33.30
C GLU A 309 -21.86 9.39 -33.50
N LYS A 310 -21.77 8.48 -34.47
CA LYS A 310 -20.57 7.69 -34.78
C LYS A 310 -19.58 8.45 -35.65
#